data_AF-A0A196PBQ1-F1
#
_entry.id   AF-A0A196PBQ1-F1
#
_cell.length_a   1.000
_cell.length_b   1.000
_cell.length_c   1.000
_cell.angle_alpha   90.00
_cell.angle_beta   90.00
_cell.angle_gamma   90.00
#
_symmetry.space_group_name_H-M   'P 1'
#
loop_
_entity.id
_entity.type
_entity.pdbx_description
1 polymer ?
#
loop_
_entity_poly.entity_id
_entity_poly.type
_entity_poly.pdbx_seq_one_letter_code
_entity_poly.pdbx_strand_id
1 'polypeptide(L)' 'MLDNQQKIAVSAEQLEVIESALHTQSKILNVQAEAGGNAARQRLNEVKGLLAQLSQQKPAATSKRCTRGALGWLKARSLG' A
#
# COMPACT_ATOMS: atom_id res chain seq x y z
N MET A 1 0.98 -25.82 14.03
CA MET A 1 0.61 -25.16 15.29
C MET A 1 0.93 -23.68 15.12
N LEU A 2 -0.04 -22.90 14.64
CA LEU A 2 0.08 -21.44 14.44
C LEU A 2 -1.03 -20.74 15.25
N ASP A 3 -1.34 -21.29 16.42
CA ASP A 3 -2.62 -21.09 17.09
C ASP A 3 -2.53 -20.11 18.27
N ASN A 4 -1.46 -19.32 18.33
CA ASN A 4 -1.29 -18.24 19.31
C ASN A 4 -0.84 -16.94 18.62
N GLN A 5 -1.61 -16.51 17.62
CA GLN A 5 -1.49 -15.14 17.12
C GLN A 5 -2.18 -14.20 18.11
N GLN A 6 -1.43 -13.79 19.13
CA GLN A 6 -1.86 -12.78 20.08
C GLN A 6 -2.01 -11.47 19.30
N LYS A 7 -3.25 -11.04 19.08
CA LYS A 7 -3.56 -9.79 18.37
C LYS A 7 -3.01 -8.64 19.19
N ILE A 8 -1.93 -8.02 18.72
CA ILE A 8 -1.43 -6.78 19.31
C ILE A 8 -2.45 -5.69 18.95
N ALA A 9 -3.12 -5.16 19.96
CA ALA A 9 -3.94 -3.96 19.80
C ALA A 9 -3.00 -2.76 19.67
N VAL A 10 -2.97 -2.15 18.49
CA VAL A 10 -2.10 -1.00 18.18
C VAL A 10 -2.99 0.23 18.02
N SER A 11 -2.67 1.32 18.70
CA SER A 11 -3.38 2.60 18.54
C SER A 11 -3.07 3.25 17.19
N ALA A 12 -3.89 4.23 16.77
CA ALA A 12 -3.64 4.97 15.53
C ALA A 12 -2.28 5.70 15.53
N GLU A 13 -1.88 6.27 16.66
CA GLU A 13 -0.59 6.95 16.84
C GLU A 13 0.57 5.94 16.74
N GLN A 14 0.43 4.77 17.35
CA GLN A 14 1.42 3.70 17.24
C GLN A 14 1.52 3.16 15.81
N LEU A 15 0.40 3.09 15.09
CA LEU A 15 0.36 2.74 13.66
C LEU A 15 1.15 3.74 12.80
N GLU A 16 1.04 5.04 13.09
CA GLU A 16 1.82 6.07 12.37
C GLU A 16 3.33 5.93 12.62
N VAL A 17 3.73 5.62 13.86
CA VAL A 17 5.14 5.34 14.19
C VAL A 17 5.65 4.11 13.42
N ILE A 18 4.86 3.04 13.36
CA ILE A 18 5.20 1.83 12.60
C ILE A 18 5.32 2.15 11.11
N GLU A 19 4.37 2.89 10.54
CA GLU A 19 4.38 3.30 9.13
C GLU A 19 5.62 4.14 8.80
N SER A 20 5.98 5.10 9.66
CA SER A 20 7.19 5.92 9.51
C SER A 20 8.47 5.08 9.54
N ALA A 21 8.55 4.11 10.46
CA ALA A 21 9.69 3.19 10.55
C ALA A 21 9.81 2.31 9.29
N LEU A 22 8.70 1.77 8.80
CA LEU A 22 8.66 0.97 7.57
C LEU A 22 9.03 1.79 6.33
N HIS A 23 8.60 3.05 6.24
CA HIS A 23 9.04 3.95 5.19
C HIS A 23 10.56 4.16 5.21
N THR A 24 11.14 4.35 6.39
CA THR A 24 12.60 4.48 6.53
C THR A 24 13.31 3.19 6.10
N GLN A 25 12.82 2.03 6.54
CA GLN A 25 13.37 0.73 6.13
C GLN A 25 13.28 0.52 4.62
N SER A 26 12.18 0.94 3.98
CA SER A 26 12.03 0.85 2.53
C SER A 26 13.09 1.65 1.77
N LYS A 27 13.50 2.83 2.28
CA LYS A 27 14.55 3.65 1.66
C LYS A 27 15.91 2.96 1.73
N ILE A 28 16.25 2.40 2.88
CA ILE A 28 17.51 1.66 3.08
C ILE A 28 17.55 0.43 2.16
N LEU A 29 16.47 -0.36 2.15
CA LEU A 29 16.37 -1.54 1.30
C LEU A 29 16.38 -1.19 -0.19
N ASN A 30 15.84 -0.04 -0.59
CA ASN A 30 15.91 0.43 -1.97
C ASN A 30 17.37 0.69 -2.39
N VAL A 31 18.15 1.40 -1.57
CA VAL A 31 19.58 1.63 -1.83
C VAL A 31 20.34 0.30 -1.95
N GLN A 32 20.06 -0.67 -1.06
CA GLN A 32 20.70 -1.99 -1.11
C GLN A 32 20.27 -2.82 -2.33
N ALA A 33 19.01 -2.72 -2.75
CA ALA A 33 18.49 -3.40 -3.94
C ALA A 33 19.07 -2.81 -5.23
N GLU A 34 19.24 -1.48 -5.29
CA GLU A 34 19.91 -0.77 -6.38
C GLU A 34 21.39 -1.16 -6.50
N ALA A 35 22.05 -1.45 -5.38
CA ALA A 35 23.41 -2.02 -5.35
C ALA A 35 23.47 -3.51 -5.79
N GLY A 36 22.37 -4.10 -6.26
CA GLY A 36 22.30 -5.49 -6.73
C GLY A 36 21.94 -6.51 -5.67
N GLY A 37 21.57 -6.09 -4.46
CA GLY A 37 21.16 -6.99 -3.37
C GLY A 37 19.81 -7.66 -3.63
N ASN A 38 19.81 -8.89 -4.15
CA ASN A 38 18.57 -9.60 -4.47
C ASN A 38 17.70 -9.89 -3.22
N ALA A 39 18.33 -10.24 -2.09
CA ALA A 39 17.63 -10.39 -0.81
C ALA A 39 17.03 -9.07 -0.32
N ALA A 40 17.74 -7.95 -0.49
CA ALA A 40 17.22 -6.62 -0.14
C ALA A 40 16.01 -6.26 -1.01
N ARG A 41 16.01 -6.63 -2.28
CA ARG A 41 14.89 -6.42 -3.20
C ARG A 41 13.66 -7.23 -2.82
N GLN A 42 13.83 -8.48 -2.39
CA GLN A 42 12.73 -9.29 -1.87
C GLN A 42 12.12 -8.68 -0.61
N ARG A 43 12.96 -8.32 0.37
CA ARG A 43 12.51 -7.63 1.60
C ARG A 43 11.85 -6.29 1.31
N LEU A 44 12.34 -5.54 0.33
CA LEU A 44 11.72 -4.28 -0.09
C LEU A 44 10.28 -4.50 -0.58
N ASN A 45 10.03 -5.58 -1.33
CA ASN A 45 8.68 -5.90 -1.80
C ASN A 45 7.75 -6.29 -0.65
N GLU A 46 8.24 -7.04 0.33
CA GLU A 46 7.49 -7.37 1.54
C GLU A 46 7.09 -6.09 2.30
N VAL A 47 8.04 -5.19 2.54
CA VAL A 47 7.80 -3.91 3.23
C VAL A 47 6.81 -3.03 2.47
N LYS A 48 6.91 -2.96 1.13
CA LYS A 48 5.94 -2.25 0.28
C LYS A 48 4.53 -2.84 0.39
N GLY A 49 4.42 -4.18 0.46
CA GLY A 49 3.15 -4.86 0.70
C GLY A 49 2.53 -4.50 2.05
N LEU A 50 3.34 -4.48 3.11
CA LEU A 50 2.90 -4.09 4.45
C LEU A 50 2.43 -2.63 4.50
N LEU A 51 3.19 -1.70 3.92
CA LEU A 51 2.79 -0.29 3.82
C LEU A 51 1.45 -0.12 3.08
N ALA A 52 1.23 -0.87 1.99
CA ALA A 52 -0.04 -0.84 1.29
C ALA A 52 -1.21 -1.33 2.17
N GLN A 53 -1.00 -2.38 2.98
CA GLN A 53 -2.02 -2.88 3.91
C GLN A 53 -2.31 -1.89 5.03
N LEU A 54 -1.28 -1.26 5.61
CA LEU A 54 -1.45 -0.24 6.65
C LEU A 54 -2.21 0.98 6.13
N SER A 55 -1.94 1.41 4.89
CA SER A 55 -2.65 2.53 4.27
C SER A 55 -4.15 2.27 4.08
N GLN A 56 -4.56 1.02 3.94
CA GLN A 56 -5.97 0.62 3.83
C GLN A 56 -6.66 0.53 5.19
N GLN A 57 -5.90 0.29 6.26
CA GLN A 57 -6.42 0.22 7.64
C GLN A 57 -6.61 1.60 8.26
N LYS A 58 -5.87 2.61 7.80
CA LYS A 58 -6.14 4.01 8.16
C LYS A 58 -7.49 4.38 7.54
N PRO A 59 -8.49 4.86 8.33
CA PRO A 59 -9.74 5.33 7.75
C PRO A 59 -9.38 6.42 6.75
N ALA A 60 -9.57 6.12 5.46
CA ALA A 60 -9.29 7.06 4.40
C ALA A 60 -10.05 8.34 4.76
N ALA A 61 -9.32 9.42 5.04
CA ALA A 61 -9.88 10.75 5.01
C ALA A 61 -10.56 10.83 3.65
N THR A 62 -11.90 10.79 3.67
CA THR A 62 -12.76 10.58 2.52
C THR A 62 -12.26 11.37 1.32
N SER A 63 -11.44 10.74 0.48
CA SER A 63 -11.18 11.29 -0.84
C SER A 63 -12.52 11.12 -1.52
N LYS A 64 -13.26 12.23 -1.67
CA LYS A 64 -14.45 12.27 -2.51
C LYS A 64 -13.98 11.82 -3.88
N ARG A 65 -14.12 10.52 -4.15
CA ARG A 65 -13.98 9.94 -5.47
C ARG A 65 -15.10 10.59 -6.26
N CYS A 66 -14.78 11.67 -6.96
CA CYS A 66 -15.63 12.22 -7.99
C CYS A 66 -15.94 11.06 -8.94
N THR A 67 -17.16 10.57 -8.87
CA THR A 67 -17.80 9.78 -9.90
C THR A 67 -17.90 10.65 -11.15
N ARG A 68 -16.78 10.81 -11.88
CA ARG A 68 -16.85 11.25 -13.27
C ARG A 68 -17.37 10.08 -14.07
N GLY A 69 -18.70 10.05 -14.19
CA GLY A 69 -19.36 9.28 -15.23
C GLY A 69 -18.76 9.66 -16.58
N ALA A 70 -18.32 8.65 -17.31
CA ALA A 70 -18.07 8.73 -18.74
C ALA A 70 -18.17 7.32 -19.36
N LEU A 71 -19.23 6.59 -19.01
CA LEU A 71 -19.85 5.62 -19.91
C LEU A 71 -20.50 6.44 -21.03
N GLY A 72 -19.79 6.69 -22.14
CA GLY A 72 -20.30 7.63 -23.15
C GLY A 72 -19.68 7.64 -24.54
N TRP A 73 -18.87 6.64 -24.94
CA TRP A 73 -18.21 6.66 -26.26
C TRP A 73 -18.56 5.48 -27.18
N LEU A 74 -19.47 4.60 -26.79
CA LEU A 74 -19.86 3.44 -27.58
C LEU A 74 -21.34 3.48 -28.01
N LYS A 75 -21.82 4.56 -28.66
CA LYS A 75 -23.04 4.49 -29.49
C LYS A 75 -23.30 5.73 -30.35
N ALA A 76 -22.59 5.88 -31.48
CA ALA A 76 -23.09 6.69 -32.61
C ALA A 76 -22.30 6.38 -33.89
N ARG A 77 -22.58 5.24 -34.51
CA ARG A 77 -22.41 5.11 -35.97
C ARG A 77 -23.67 4.44 -36.51
N SER A 78 -24.62 5.33 -36.77
CA SER A 78 -25.89 5.09 -37.44
C SER A 78 -25.65 4.62 -38.87
N LEU A 79 -26.61 3.83 -39.34
CA LEU A 79 -26.83 3.48 -40.73
C LEU A 79 -26.87 4.73 -41.63
N GLY A 80 -26.37 4.56 -42.84
CA GLY A 80 -26.45 5.45 -43.98
C GLY A 80 -25.81 4.75 -45.18
#